data_AF-A0A2E5TPK3-F1
#
_entry.id   AF-A0A2E5TPK3-F1
#
_cell.length_a   1.000
_cell.length_b   1.000
_cell.length_c   1.000
_cell.angle_alpha   90.00
_cell.angle_beta   90.00
_cell.angle_gamma   90.00
#
_symmetry.space_group_name_H-M   'P 1'
#
loop_
_entity.id
_entity.type
_entity.pdbx_description
1 polymer ?
#
loop_
_entity_poly.entity_id
_entity_poly.type
_entity_poly.pdbx_seq_one_letter_code
_entity_poly.pdbx_strand_id
1 'polypeptide(L)'
;MKTLQSILISLLLFSVITVAQESKDPIASVTMSFGEVYIKHVDKNDWQITKVGMHIYEGDKMRTKDTGKAEVMFINGSIVFLGNDTEMEFLENEKGKSNQNSLFLFFGSIWNQVTEGSDYNIESVHALATVRGTYFNVSVKDLMEVWVKEGRVDIENQYGKVEAEENTYVKVSKAVAPVLEDVDEESFPDDISFETDIVIETNLVSQVFKQEWNVVTGIIREKDSNMLYTDPIEITITGSDNLVLKKKKRTKPNQTIMIEPKNGKFKFYILAKEDNESFTISSAKTTSQTLYVVASDEAQKKDVLIEFRNKKGQVKRIKATFEKQE
;
A
#
# COMPACT_ATOMS: atom_id res chain seq x y z
N MET A 1 -9.86 -63.46 -24.89
CA MET A 1 -9.23 -62.36 -25.66
C MET A 1 -10.33 -61.47 -26.21
N LYS A 2 -10.22 -60.14 -26.05
CA LYS A 2 -11.14 -59.06 -26.52
C LYS A 2 -12.08 -58.37 -25.51
N THR A 3 -11.70 -58.22 -24.24
CA THR A 3 -12.39 -57.25 -23.35
C THR A 3 -11.45 -56.44 -22.44
N LEU A 4 -10.12 -56.52 -22.65
CA LEU A 4 -9.13 -55.83 -21.81
C LEU A 4 -8.44 -54.62 -22.46
N GLN A 5 -8.93 -54.15 -23.61
CA GLN A 5 -8.34 -53.01 -24.36
C GLN A 5 -9.21 -51.75 -24.36
N SER A 6 -10.42 -51.78 -23.79
CA SER A 6 -11.36 -50.65 -23.88
C SER A 6 -11.37 -49.73 -22.64
N ILE A 7 -10.62 -50.06 -21.58
CA ILE A 7 -10.53 -49.22 -20.37
C ILE A 7 -9.32 -48.28 -20.41
N LEU A 8 -8.38 -48.47 -21.35
CA LEU A 8 -7.17 -47.65 -21.45
C LEU A 8 -7.33 -46.36 -22.29
N ILE A 9 -8.52 -46.08 -22.84
CA ILE A 9 -8.81 -44.90 -23.70
C ILE A 9 -9.82 -43.95 -23.02
N SER A 10 -10.14 -44.16 -21.75
CA SER A 10 -10.96 -43.21 -20.97
C SER A 10 -10.12 -42.28 -20.07
N LEU A 11 -8.78 -42.41 -20.09
CA LEU A 11 -7.86 -41.70 -19.19
C LEU A 11 -7.00 -40.63 -19.90
N LEU A 12 -7.42 -40.19 -21.08
CA LEU A 12 -6.67 -39.26 -21.93
C LEU A 12 -7.65 -38.25 -22.51
N LEU A 13 -8.20 -37.35 -21.69
CA LEU A 13 -8.87 -36.11 -22.10
C LEU A 13 -9.26 -35.18 -20.93
N PHE A 14 -8.65 -35.33 -19.74
CA PHE A 14 -8.60 -34.21 -18.79
C PHE A 14 -7.41 -33.33 -19.17
N SER A 15 -7.55 -32.62 -20.28
CA SER A 15 -6.69 -31.47 -20.58
C SER A 15 -6.91 -30.48 -19.45
N VAL A 16 -5.92 -30.37 -18.56
CA VAL A 16 -5.83 -29.27 -17.61
C VAL A 16 -5.75 -28.01 -18.46
N ILE A 17 -6.88 -27.29 -18.57
CA ILE A 17 -6.89 -25.95 -19.12
C ILE A 17 -6.17 -25.12 -18.06
N THR A 18 -4.86 -24.96 -18.22
CA THR A 18 -4.13 -23.90 -17.54
C THR A 18 -4.67 -22.60 -18.12
N VAL A 19 -5.64 -22.01 -17.44
CA VAL A 19 -6.00 -20.62 -17.67
C VAL A 19 -4.74 -19.84 -17.30
N ALA A 20 -3.98 -19.43 -18.31
CA ALA A 20 -2.93 -18.46 -18.12
C ALA A 20 -3.62 -17.18 -17.66
N GLN A 21 -3.53 -16.90 -16.35
CA GLN A 21 -3.97 -15.64 -15.80
C GLN A 21 -3.05 -14.58 -16.40
N GLU A 22 -3.58 -13.81 -17.34
CA GLU A 22 -2.88 -12.68 -17.94
C GLU A 22 -2.52 -11.72 -16.80
N SER A 23 -1.21 -11.61 -16.51
CA SER A 23 -0.74 -10.67 -15.50
C SER A 23 -0.91 -9.27 -16.07
N LYS A 24 -1.85 -8.50 -15.53
CA LYS A 24 -1.96 -7.07 -15.82
C LYS A 24 -0.67 -6.38 -15.34
N ASP A 25 -0.08 -5.55 -16.18
CA ASP A 25 1.05 -4.72 -15.78
C ASP A 25 0.57 -3.63 -14.80
N PRO A 26 1.38 -3.27 -13.79
CA PRO A 26 1.04 -2.16 -12.92
C PRO A 26 1.02 -0.86 -13.72
N ILE A 27 0.19 0.11 -13.31
CA ILE A 27 0.10 1.45 -13.91
C ILE A 27 0.68 2.55 -13.01
N ALA A 28 0.78 2.26 -11.71
CA ALA A 28 1.26 3.19 -10.71
C ALA A 28 1.81 2.43 -9.49
N SER A 29 2.43 3.19 -8.58
CA SER A 29 2.85 2.68 -7.28
C SER A 29 2.59 3.71 -6.19
N VAL A 30 2.32 3.22 -4.98
CA VAL A 30 2.17 4.08 -3.79
C VAL A 30 3.55 4.52 -3.33
N THR A 31 3.80 5.82 -3.29
CA THR A 31 5.09 6.40 -2.88
C THR A 31 5.04 6.92 -1.44
N MET A 32 3.87 7.41 -0.98
CA MET A 32 3.64 7.79 0.42
C MET A 32 2.27 7.33 0.92
N SER A 33 2.18 7.02 2.22
CA SER A 33 0.93 6.62 2.88
C SER A 33 0.99 7.02 4.35
N PHE A 34 -0.04 7.69 4.84
CA PHE A 34 -0.10 8.28 6.18
C PHE A 34 -1.45 7.98 6.82
N GLY A 35 -1.47 7.63 8.11
CA GLY A 35 -2.70 7.27 8.81
C GLY A 35 -3.43 6.08 8.18
N GLU A 36 -4.75 6.21 8.05
CA GLU A 36 -5.65 5.17 7.54
C GLU A 36 -5.88 5.28 6.03
N VAL A 37 -5.04 4.55 5.28
CA VAL A 37 -5.12 4.42 3.82
C VAL A 37 -5.37 2.97 3.45
N TYR A 38 -6.32 2.75 2.55
CA TYR A 38 -6.71 1.43 2.08
C TYR A 38 -6.73 1.36 0.56
N ILE A 39 -6.42 0.17 0.04
CA ILE A 39 -6.54 -0.18 -1.36
C ILE A 39 -7.40 -1.42 -1.50
N LYS A 40 -8.22 -1.48 -2.53
CA LYS A 40 -8.98 -2.66 -2.92
C LYS A 40 -8.62 -2.99 -4.35
N HIS A 41 -7.94 -4.12 -4.55
CA HIS A 41 -7.61 -4.56 -5.90
C HIS A 41 -8.84 -5.05 -6.65
N VAL A 42 -8.86 -4.87 -7.96
CA VAL A 42 -9.99 -5.26 -8.83
C VAL A 42 -10.38 -6.75 -8.69
N ASP A 43 -9.40 -7.60 -8.42
CA ASP A 43 -9.58 -9.06 -8.25
C ASP A 43 -9.91 -9.49 -6.81
N LYS A 44 -9.95 -8.54 -5.86
CA LYS A 44 -10.22 -8.78 -4.44
C LYS A 44 -11.49 -8.08 -3.99
N ASN A 45 -12.22 -8.72 -3.08
CA ASN A 45 -13.44 -8.12 -2.52
C ASN A 45 -13.17 -7.20 -1.33
N ASP A 46 -12.06 -7.41 -0.63
CA ASP A 46 -11.76 -6.74 0.63
C ASP A 46 -10.80 -5.56 0.47
N TRP A 47 -10.99 -4.55 1.31
CA TRP A 47 -10.04 -3.46 1.49
C TRP A 47 -8.86 -3.95 2.32
N GLN A 48 -7.64 -3.68 1.86
CA GLN A 48 -6.41 -3.93 2.60
C GLN A 48 -5.71 -2.61 2.92
N ILE A 49 -4.91 -2.58 3.98
CA ILE A 49 -4.10 -1.40 4.31
C ILE A 49 -3.07 -1.17 3.21
N THR A 50 -2.96 0.07 2.77
CA THR A 50 -2.02 0.50 1.75
C THR A 50 -0.61 0.58 2.32
N LYS A 51 0.36 0.00 1.60
CA LYS A 51 1.77 0.04 1.93
C LYS A 51 2.54 0.83 0.87
N VAL A 52 3.56 1.55 1.29
CA VAL A 52 4.52 2.17 0.36
C VAL A 52 5.16 1.07 -0.50
N GLY A 53 5.27 1.33 -1.80
CA GLY A 53 5.77 0.41 -2.83
C GLY A 53 4.72 -0.54 -3.40
N MET A 54 3.46 -0.50 -2.92
CA MET A 54 2.41 -1.32 -3.53
C MET A 54 2.14 -0.88 -4.96
N HIS A 55 2.10 -1.85 -5.87
CA HIS A 55 1.63 -1.66 -7.23
C HIS A 55 0.13 -1.41 -7.26
N ILE A 56 -0.29 -0.59 -8.21
CA ILE A 56 -1.67 -0.26 -8.51
C ILE A 56 -1.96 -0.69 -9.94
N TYR A 57 -3.12 -1.30 -10.13
CA TYR A 57 -3.60 -1.80 -11.41
C TYR A 57 -4.88 -1.08 -11.83
N GLU A 58 -5.21 -1.14 -13.12
CA GLU A 58 -6.50 -0.65 -13.60
C GLU A 58 -7.65 -1.44 -12.94
N GLY A 59 -8.67 -0.72 -12.51
CA GLY A 59 -9.82 -1.19 -11.73
C GLY A 59 -9.63 -1.15 -10.21
N ASP A 60 -8.41 -0.85 -9.73
CA ASP A 60 -8.17 -0.74 -8.28
C ASP A 60 -8.85 0.50 -7.71
N LYS A 61 -9.25 0.41 -6.43
CA LYS A 61 -9.80 1.53 -5.67
C LYS A 61 -8.91 1.89 -4.51
N MET A 62 -8.79 3.18 -4.23
CA MET A 62 -8.11 3.68 -3.04
C MET A 62 -9.04 4.54 -2.20
N ARG A 63 -8.87 4.44 -0.88
CA ARG A 63 -9.64 5.18 0.12
C ARG A 63 -8.74 5.67 1.24
N THR A 64 -8.90 6.94 1.60
CA THR A 64 -8.37 7.54 2.82
C THR A 64 -9.51 7.81 3.81
N LYS A 65 -9.22 7.75 5.11
CA LYS A 65 -10.13 8.18 6.19
C LYS A 65 -9.77 9.58 6.69
N ASP A 66 -10.31 9.95 7.84
CA ASP A 66 -10.10 11.25 8.50
C ASP A 66 -8.63 11.53 8.83
N THR A 67 -7.82 10.49 9.06
CA THR A 67 -6.36 10.61 9.29
C THR A 67 -5.51 10.25 8.07
N GLY A 68 -6.15 9.79 6.99
CA GLY A 68 -5.50 9.18 5.83
C GLY A 68 -5.00 10.19 4.81
N LYS A 69 -3.74 10.04 4.34
CA LYS A 69 -3.22 10.74 3.15
C LYS A 69 -2.34 9.80 2.34
N ALA A 70 -2.32 9.93 1.02
CA ALA A 70 -1.48 9.09 0.18
C ALA A 70 -0.91 9.85 -1.02
N GLU A 71 0.25 9.40 -1.49
CA GLU A 71 0.86 9.81 -2.75
C GLU A 71 0.98 8.57 -3.63
N VAL A 72 0.53 8.70 -4.88
CA VAL A 72 0.62 7.67 -5.90
C VAL A 72 1.32 8.25 -7.12
N MET A 73 2.35 7.56 -7.59
CA MET A 73 3.11 7.91 -8.77
C MET A 73 2.80 6.94 -9.90
N PHE A 74 2.27 7.46 -11.00
CA PHE A 74 2.04 6.73 -12.25
C PHE A 74 3.35 6.47 -13.00
N ILE A 75 3.36 5.46 -13.87
CA ILE A 75 4.55 5.09 -14.67
C ILE A 75 5.02 6.24 -15.58
N ASN A 76 4.11 7.07 -16.09
CA ASN A 76 4.46 8.23 -16.90
C ASN A 76 5.04 9.40 -16.09
N GLY A 77 5.18 9.25 -14.76
CA GLY A 77 5.71 10.28 -13.86
C GLY A 77 4.65 11.24 -13.30
N SER A 78 3.38 11.10 -13.69
CA SER A 78 2.31 11.89 -13.09
C SER A 78 2.08 11.46 -11.64
N ILE A 79 1.70 12.40 -10.78
CA ILE A 79 1.49 12.15 -9.36
C ILE A 79 0.07 12.55 -8.99
N VAL A 80 -0.61 11.71 -8.19
CA VAL A 80 -1.86 12.05 -7.53
C VAL A 80 -1.68 11.94 -6.01
N PHE A 81 -2.07 13.00 -5.32
CA PHE A 81 -2.09 13.10 -3.88
C PHE A 81 -3.53 13.00 -3.39
N LEU A 82 -3.81 12.03 -2.53
CA LEU A 82 -5.12 11.84 -1.92
C LEU A 82 -5.14 12.54 -0.56
N GLY A 83 -6.07 13.48 -0.41
CA GLY A 83 -6.37 14.10 0.88
C GLY A 83 -7.14 13.17 1.81
N ASN A 84 -7.52 13.69 2.98
CA ASN A 84 -8.38 13.00 3.93
C ASN A 84 -9.77 12.73 3.32
N ASP A 85 -10.46 11.72 3.83
CA ASP A 85 -11.84 11.37 3.45
C ASP A 85 -12.07 11.33 1.93
N THR A 86 -11.19 10.63 1.22
CA THR A 86 -11.18 10.56 -0.25
C THR A 86 -11.36 9.12 -0.72
N GLU A 87 -12.17 8.92 -1.76
CA GLU A 87 -12.30 7.63 -2.43
C GLU A 87 -12.25 7.82 -3.96
N MET A 88 -11.37 7.06 -4.60
CA MET A 88 -11.15 7.09 -6.04
C MET A 88 -10.89 5.70 -6.62
N GLU A 89 -11.10 5.57 -7.92
CA GLU A 89 -10.83 4.37 -8.71
C GLU A 89 -9.90 4.71 -9.88
N PHE A 90 -8.94 3.82 -10.14
CA PHE A 90 -8.08 3.89 -11.32
C PHE A 90 -8.82 3.21 -12.46
N LEU A 91 -9.29 3.97 -13.45
CA LEU A 91 -10.12 3.45 -14.52
C LEU A 91 -9.31 2.65 -15.54
N GLU A 92 -9.94 1.65 -16.17
CA GLU A 92 -9.39 0.97 -17.33
C GLU A 92 -9.36 1.92 -18.53
N ASN A 93 -8.21 2.02 -19.19
CA ASN A 93 -8.10 2.84 -20.39
C ASN A 93 -8.68 2.13 -21.62
N GLU A 94 -9.17 2.91 -22.58
CA GLU A 94 -9.57 2.37 -23.88
C GLU A 94 -8.38 1.70 -24.58
N LYS A 95 -8.65 0.56 -25.24
CA LYS A 95 -7.63 -0.19 -25.99
C LYS A 95 -6.92 0.72 -27.01
N GLY A 96 -5.60 0.86 -26.86
CA GLY A 96 -4.76 1.67 -27.74
C GLY A 96 -4.33 3.02 -27.18
N LYS A 97 -4.81 3.42 -25.99
CA LYS A 97 -4.38 4.64 -25.29
C LYS A 97 -3.48 4.33 -24.10
N SER A 98 -2.31 3.73 -24.35
CA SER A 98 -1.42 3.26 -23.27
C SER A 98 -0.81 4.36 -22.40
N ASN A 99 -0.86 5.62 -22.83
CA ASN A 99 -0.28 6.77 -22.11
C ASN A 99 -1.32 7.64 -21.41
N GLN A 100 -2.60 7.24 -21.42
CA GLN A 100 -3.65 7.97 -20.71
C GLN A 100 -3.77 7.42 -19.28
N ASN A 101 -3.81 8.30 -18.28
CA ASN A 101 -4.23 7.91 -16.93
C ASN A 101 -5.64 8.43 -16.72
N SER A 102 -6.55 7.55 -16.29
CA SER A 102 -7.95 7.91 -16.07
C SER A 102 -8.34 7.56 -14.64
N LEU A 103 -8.92 8.52 -13.92
CA LEU A 103 -9.38 8.35 -12.55
C LEU A 103 -10.87 8.64 -12.45
N PHE A 104 -11.56 7.91 -11.58
CA PHE A 104 -12.88 8.29 -11.12
C PHE A 104 -12.82 8.72 -9.66
N LEU A 105 -13.19 9.97 -9.37
CA LEU A 105 -13.27 10.50 -8.01
C LEU A 105 -14.72 10.42 -7.51
N PHE A 106 -14.96 9.58 -6.50
CA PHE A 106 -16.29 9.44 -5.91
C PHE A 106 -16.61 10.62 -4.99
N PHE A 107 -15.67 10.95 -4.11
CA PHE A 107 -15.72 12.06 -3.16
C PHE A 107 -14.33 12.34 -2.58
N GLY A 108 -14.17 13.49 -1.94
CA GLY A 108 -12.93 13.92 -1.30
C GLY A 108 -12.16 14.94 -2.12
N SER A 109 -10.85 15.04 -1.93
CA SER A 109 -10.00 15.98 -2.65
C SER A 109 -8.69 15.34 -3.06
N ILE A 110 -8.30 15.58 -4.31
CA ILE A 110 -7.04 15.13 -4.88
C ILE A 110 -6.28 16.28 -5.53
N TRP A 111 -4.99 16.34 -5.24
CA TRP A 111 -4.05 17.16 -6.02
C TRP A 111 -3.40 16.30 -7.08
N ASN A 112 -3.26 16.84 -8.29
CA ASN A 112 -2.74 16.11 -9.44
C ASN A 112 -1.64 16.94 -10.09
N GLN A 113 -0.46 16.36 -10.19
CA GLN A 113 0.67 16.90 -10.94
C GLN A 113 0.87 16.02 -12.18
N VAL A 114 0.32 16.47 -13.30
CA VAL A 114 0.32 15.70 -14.55
C VAL A 114 1.56 16.03 -15.36
N THR A 115 2.29 15.01 -15.79
CA THR A 115 3.48 15.16 -16.63
C THR A 115 3.10 15.75 -17.99
N GLU A 116 3.91 16.69 -18.48
CA GLU A 116 3.72 17.29 -19.80
C GLU A 116 3.71 16.23 -20.92
N GLY A 117 2.82 16.41 -21.90
CA GLY A 117 2.65 15.46 -23.01
C GLY A 117 1.92 14.15 -22.66
N SER A 118 1.48 13.98 -21.41
CA SER A 118 0.61 12.87 -21.00
C SER A 118 -0.86 13.28 -21.04
N ASP A 119 -1.73 12.37 -21.49
CA ASP A 119 -3.19 12.55 -21.39
C ASP A 119 -3.65 12.10 -19.99
N TYR A 120 -4.49 12.91 -19.34
CA TYR A 120 -4.96 12.62 -17.99
C TYR A 120 -6.41 13.03 -17.82
N ASN A 121 -7.24 12.13 -17.31
CA ASN A 121 -8.66 12.35 -17.13
C ASN A 121 -9.08 12.14 -15.67
N ILE A 122 -9.90 13.04 -15.16
CA ILE A 122 -10.62 12.86 -13.90
C ILE A 122 -12.12 12.92 -14.18
N GLU A 123 -12.78 11.82 -13.90
CA GLU A 123 -14.22 11.67 -13.98
C GLU A 123 -14.83 11.77 -12.59
N SER A 124 -16.01 12.35 -12.51
CA SER A 124 -16.88 12.28 -11.35
C SER A 124 -18.33 12.12 -11.78
N VAL A 125 -19.24 12.04 -10.82
CA VAL A 125 -20.68 12.07 -11.12
C VAL A 125 -21.15 13.42 -11.68
N HIS A 126 -20.31 14.46 -11.70
CA HIS A 126 -20.65 15.82 -12.12
C HIS A 126 -20.10 16.18 -13.51
N ALA A 127 -18.88 15.75 -13.85
CA ALA A 127 -18.20 16.10 -15.09
C ALA A 127 -16.98 15.21 -15.39
N LEU A 128 -16.47 15.38 -16.61
CA LEU A 128 -15.15 14.94 -17.04
C LEU A 128 -14.21 16.16 -17.09
N ALA A 129 -13.04 16.04 -16.46
CA ALA A 129 -11.92 16.96 -16.58
C ALA A 129 -10.80 16.30 -17.38
N THR A 130 -10.46 16.85 -18.55
CA THR A 130 -9.39 16.39 -19.43
C THR A 130 -8.20 17.33 -19.33
N VAL A 131 -7.01 16.76 -19.15
CA VAL A 131 -5.83 17.50 -18.72
C VAL A 131 -4.58 17.07 -19.47
N ARG A 132 -3.70 18.04 -19.74
CA ARG A 132 -2.37 17.83 -20.33
C ARG A 132 -1.34 18.73 -19.66
N GLY A 133 -0.38 18.15 -18.94
CA GLY A 133 0.72 18.89 -18.32
C GLY A 133 0.24 20.02 -17.40
N THR A 134 -0.36 19.68 -16.26
CA THR A 134 -1.05 20.66 -15.40
C THR A 134 -0.92 20.27 -13.93
N TYR A 135 -0.82 21.28 -13.07
CA TYR A 135 -0.93 21.13 -11.63
C TYR A 135 -2.28 21.70 -11.15
N PHE A 136 -3.11 20.83 -10.58
CA PHE A 136 -4.49 21.19 -10.25
C PHE A 136 -5.09 20.34 -9.12
N ASN A 137 -6.07 20.91 -8.42
CA ASN A 137 -6.88 20.21 -7.43
C ASN A 137 -8.24 19.87 -8.02
N VAL A 138 -8.77 18.71 -7.68
CA VAL A 138 -10.19 18.38 -7.84
C VAL A 138 -10.77 17.95 -6.50
N SER A 139 -11.88 18.57 -6.12
CA SER A 139 -12.68 18.19 -4.96
C SER A 139 -14.07 17.75 -5.40
N VAL A 140 -14.63 16.72 -4.75
CA VAL A 140 -16.00 16.25 -4.98
C VAL A 140 -16.71 16.04 -3.65
N LYS A 141 -17.84 16.73 -3.48
CA LYS A 141 -18.80 16.53 -2.40
C LYS A 141 -20.21 16.63 -2.96
N ASP A 142 -20.89 17.76 -2.72
CA ASP A 142 -22.19 18.07 -3.32
C ASP A 142 -22.03 18.57 -4.76
N LEU A 143 -20.89 19.23 -5.02
CA LEU A 143 -20.42 19.77 -6.28
C LEU A 143 -19.10 19.09 -6.63
N MET A 144 -18.66 19.22 -7.89
CA MET A 144 -17.25 19.08 -8.25
C MET A 144 -16.62 20.47 -8.33
N GLU A 145 -15.47 20.64 -7.73
CA GLU A 145 -14.69 21.87 -7.72
C GLU A 145 -13.32 21.60 -8.32
N VAL A 146 -12.86 22.46 -9.22
CA VAL A 146 -11.56 22.32 -9.89
C VAL A 146 -10.77 23.62 -9.69
N TRP A 147 -9.54 23.51 -9.17
CA TRP A 147 -8.62 24.62 -9.01
C TRP A 147 -7.40 24.40 -9.89
N VAL A 148 -7.12 25.30 -10.84
CA VAL A 148 -6.01 25.14 -11.78
C VAL A 148 -4.86 26.03 -11.36
N LYS A 149 -3.82 25.44 -10.76
CA LYS A 149 -2.66 26.17 -10.22
C LYS A 149 -1.64 26.47 -11.31
N GLU A 150 -1.40 25.54 -12.22
CA GLU A 150 -0.52 25.71 -13.39
C GLU A 150 -1.05 24.90 -14.57
N GLY A 151 -1.12 25.47 -15.77
CA GLY A 151 -1.52 24.76 -16.99
C GLY A 151 -2.96 25.01 -17.41
N ARG A 152 -3.65 23.95 -17.90
CA ARG A 152 -4.99 24.05 -18.48
C ARG A 152 -5.81 22.79 -18.27
N VAL A 153 -7.09 22.96 -17.92
CA VAL A 153 -8.05 21.87 -17.74
C VAL A 153 -9.30 22.12 -18.58
N ASP A 154 -9.65 21.16 -19.41
CA ASP A 154 -10.91 21.14 -20.15
C ASP A 154 -11.98 20.42 -19.33
N ILE A 155 -13.05 21.11 -18.93
CA ILE A 155 -14.08 20.58 -18.03
C ILE A 155 -15.42 20.58 -18.75
N GLU A 156 -16.03 19.41 -18.86
CA GLU A 156 -17.30 19.24 -19.57
C GLU A 156 -18.32 18.38 -18.82
N ASN A 157 -19.58 18.75 -18.99
CA ASN A 157 -20.73 17.93 -18.63
C ASN A 157 -21.79 17.99 -19.74
N GLN A 158 -22.93 17.35 -19.53
CA GLN A 158 -24.02 17.30 -20.53
C GLN A 158 -24.61 18.67 -20.91
N TYR A 159 -24.33 19.75 -20.17
CA TYR A 159 -24.88 21.09 -20.41
C TYR A 159 -23.88 22.03 -21.07
N GLY A 160 -22.59 21.69 -21.10
CA GLY A 160 -21.58 22.53 -21.73
C GLY A 160 -20.14 22.17 -21.33
N LYS A 161 -19.21 22.94 -21.90
CA LYS A 161 -17.77 22.82 -21.68
C LYS A 161 -17.18 24.19 -21.32
N VAL A 162 -16.22 24.19 -20.40
CA VAL A 162 -15.37 25.33 -20.05
C VAL A 162 -13.91 24.88 -20.15
N GLU A 163 -13.08 25.80 -20.59
CA GLU A 163 -11.63 25.68 -20.53
C GLU A 163 -11.14 26.57 -19.39
N ALA A 164 -10.41 25.98 -18.44
CA ALA A 164 -9.87 26.65 -17.27
C ALA A 164 -8.34 26.76 -17.41
N GLU A 165 -7.82 27.97 -17.29
CA GLU A 165 -6.38 28.26 -17.36
C GLU A 165 -5.80 28.46 -15.94
N GLU A 166 -4.53 28.82 -15.86
CA GLU A 166 -3.84 29.12 -14.61
C GLU A 166 -4.60 30.16 -13.75
N ASN A 167 -4.60 29.97 -12.43
CA ASN A 167 -5.25 30.84 -11.44
C ASN A 167 -6.77 30.96 -11.62
N THR A 168 -7.39 29.90 -12.12
CA THR A 168 -8.86 29.82 -12.25
C THR A 168 -9.45 28.71 -11.38
N TYR A 169 -10.74 28.88 -11.11
CA TYR A 169 -11.55 27.97 -10.33
C TYR A 169 -12.86 27.67 -11.06
N VAL A 170 -13.27 26.42 -11.05
CA VAL A 170 -14.51 25.97 -11.71
C VAL A 170 -15.40 25.22 -10.72
N LYS A 171 -16.64 25.68 -10.63
CA LYS A 171 -17.73 24.96 -9.95
C LYS A 171 -18.54 24.16 -10.96
N VAL A 172 -18.78 22.89 -10.67
CA VAL A 172 -19.60 22.02 -11.51
C VAL A 172 -20.71 21.34 -10.71
N SER A 173 -21.94 21.49 -11.20
CA SER A 173 -23.11 20.78 -10.68
C SER A 173 -23.70 19.85 -11.74
N LYS A 174 -24.69 19.03 -11.36
CA LYS A 174 -25.40 18.13 -12.29
C LYS A 174 -26.54 18.80 -13.07
N ALA A 175 -26.74 20.11 -12.92
CA ALA A 175 -27.92 20.80 -13.43
C ALA A 175 -27.62 21.94 -14.42
N VAL A 176 -26.39 22.44 -14.46
CA VAL A 176 -25.97 23.55 -15.33
C VAL A 176 -24.59 23.27 -15.92
N ALA A 177 -24.21 24.03 -16.95
CA ALA A 177 -22.86 24.01 -17.49
C ALA A 177 -21.83 24.40 -16.40
N PRO A 178 -20.57 23.95 -16.50
CA PRO A 178 -19.50 24.38 -15.60
C PRO A 178 -19.38 25.90 -15.54
N VAL A 179 -19.14 26.45 -14.36
CA VAL A 179 -19.03 27.90 -14.12
C VAL A 179 -17.59 28.23 -13.72
N LEU A 180 -16.93 29.02 -14.56
CA LEU A 180 -15.57 29.53 -14.35
C LEU A 180 -15.60 30.83 -13.54
N GLU A 181 -14.72 30.94 -12.54
CA GLU A 181 -14.48 32.12 -11.73
C GLU A 181 -12.95 32.33 -11.62
N ASP A 182 -12.50 33.59 -11.65
CA ASP A 182 -11.09 33.93 -11.37
C ASP A 182 -10.84 33.89 -9.87
N VAL A 183 -9.65 33.45 -9.45
CA VAL A 183 -9.28 33.35 -8.04
C VAL A 183 -7.89 33.90 -7.78
N ASP A 184 -7.74 34.56 -6.63
CA ASP A 184 -6.42 34.97 -6.13
C ASP A 184 -5.62 33.74 -5.68
N GLU A 185 -4.31 33.75 -5.88
CA GLU A 185 -3.40 32.65 -5.53
C GLU A 185 -3.51 32.24 -4.04
N GLU A 186 -3.77 33.21 -3.15
CA GLU A 186 -3.97 32.98 -1.71
C GLU A 186 -5.26 32.18 -1.39
N SER A 187 -6.18 32.04 -2.35
CA SER A 187 -7.44 31.32 -2.18
C SER A 187 -7.32 29.83 -2.51
N PHE A 188 -6.19 29.39 -3.08
CA PHE A 188 -6.00 27.99 -3.42
C PHE A 188 -6.01 27.11 -2.17
N PRO A 189 -6.53 25.87 -2.28
CA PRO A 189 -6.40 24.92 -1.19
C PRO A 189 -4.93 24.67 -0.86
N ASP A 190 -4.64 24.30 0.38
CA ASP A 190 -3.28 23.93 0.75
C ASP A 190 -2.83 22.69 -0.03
N ASP A 191 -1.55 22.68 -0.44
CA ASP A 191 -0.90 21.49 -0.98
C ASP A 191 -0.84 20.38 0.09
N ILE A 192 -0.83 19.12 -0.33
CA ILE A 192 -0.71 17.99 0.60
C ILE A 192 0.77 17.81 1.01
N SER A 193 1.07 18.09 2.27
CA SER A 193 2.39 17.83 2.87
C SER A 193 2.44 16.49 3.62
N PHE A 194 3.58 15.80 3.50
CA PHE A 194 3.97 14.61 4.27
C PHE A 194 5.16 14.87 5.20
N GLU A 195 5.44 16.14 5.52
CA GLU A 195 6.47 16.46 6.51
C GLU A 195 6.07 15.95 7.90
N THR A 196 7.04 15.37 8.61
CA THR A 196 6.83 14.76 9.92
C THR A 196 7.86 15.25 10.92
N ASP A 197 7.39 15.74 12.07
CA ASP A 197 8.25 16.15 13.18
C ASP A 197 8.70 14.96 14.04
N ILE A 198 8.13 13.77 13.79
CA ILE A 198 8.42 12.57 14.56
C ILE A 198 8.70 11.37 13.65
N VAL A 199 9.46 10.41 14.17
CA VAL A 199 9.86 9.17 13.47
C VAL A 199 9.64 7.97 14.38
N ILE A 200 9.16 6.86 13.80
CA ILE A 200 9.06 5.57 14.47
C ILE A 200 10.28 4.72 14.11
N GLU A 201 10.98 4.21 15.12
CA GLU A 201 12.12 3.32 14.96
C GLU A 201 11.82 1.98 15.62
N THR A 202 12.14 0.87 14.94
CA THR A 202 11.99 -0.47 15.52
C THR A 202 13.33 -1.18 15.60
N ASN A 203 13.56 -1.87 16.72
CA ASN A 203 14.62 -2.85 16.83
C ASN A 203 14.07 -4.21 16.37
N LEU A 204 14.16 -4.46 15.07
CA LEU A 204 13.75 -5.72 14.45
C LEU A 204 14.98 -6.58 14.17
N VAL A 205 14.98 -7.82 14.65
CA VAL A 205 15.89 -8.85 14.15
C VAL A 205 15.31 -9.32 12.82
N SER A 206 15.99 -9.00 11.71
CA SER A 206 15.49 -9.32 10.36
C SER A 206 15.39 -10.82 10.10
N GLN A 207 16.14 -11.64 10.85
CA GLN A 207 16.08 -13.10 10.81
C GLN A 207 15.39 -13.64 12.07
N VAL A 208 14.26 -14.31 11.88
CA VAL A 208 13.48 -14.97 12.94
C VAL A 208 13.30 -16.45 12.62
N PHE A 209 12.80 -17.25 13.56
CA PHE A 209 12.39 -18.63 13.28
C PHE A 209 10.89 -18.73 12.98
N LYS A 210 10.53 -19.57 12.02
CA LYS A 210 9.13 -19.87 11.68
C LYS A 210 8.41 -20.46 12.89
N GLN A 211 7.12 -20.16 13.01
CA GLN A 211 6.23 -20.66 14.07
C GLN A 211 6.65 -20.25 15.49
N GLU A 212 7.62 -19.34 15.64
CA GLU A 212 8.06 -18.82 16.93
C GLU A 212 7.63 -17.37 17.17
N TRP A 213 7.26 -17.07 18.41
CA TRP A 213 6.94 -15.71 18.83
C TRP A 213 8.21 -14.91 19.08
N ASN A 214 8.42 -13.89 18.26
CA ASN A 214 9.51 -12.94 18.37
C ASN A 214 9.01 -11.60 18.91
N VAL A 215 9.84 -10.91 19.69
CA VAL A 215 9.49 -9.60 20.25
C VAL A 215 10.05 -8.50 19.37
N VAL A 216 9.20 -7.57 18.98
CA VAL A 216 9.63 -6.31 18.34
C VAL A 216 9.45 -5.21 19.36
N THR A 217 10.50 -4.41 19.56
CA THR A 217 10.45 -3.19 20.36
C THR A 217 10.65 -2.00 19.44
N GLY A 218 10.06 -0.87 19.81
CA GLY A 218 10.27 0.36 19.06
C GLY A 218 10.13 1.59 19.94
N ILE A 219 10.59 2.70 19.38
CA ILE A 219 10.56 4.01 19.99
C ILE A 219 10.02 5.04 19.00
N ILE A 220 9.49 6.13 19.54
CA ILE A 220 9.09 7.30 18.76
C ILE A 220 9.97 8.46 19.20
N ARG A 221 10.55 9.16 18.24
CA ARG A 221 11.44 10.29 18.47
C ARG A 221 10.97 11.52 17.73
N GLU A 222 11.24 12.68 18.30
CA GLU A 222 11.25 13.93 17.55
C GLU A 222 12.45 13.92 16.58
N LYS A 223 12.17 14.25 15.32
CA LYS A 223 13.13 14.18 14.21
C LYS A 223 14.34 15.10 14.42
N ASP A 224 14.10 16.31 14.96
CA ASP A 224 15.14 17.34 15.06
C ASP A 224 15.89 17.32 16.39
N SER A 225 15.26 16.87 17.49
CA SER A 225 15.85 16.90 18.83
C SER A 225 16.41 15.55 19.28
N ASN A 226 16.08 14.46 18.58
CA ASN A 226 16.37 13.08 18.96
C ASN A 226 15.82 12.69 20.34
N MET A 227 14.94 13.52 20.93
CA MET A 227 14.23 13.23 22.18
C MET A 227 13.09 12.24 21.92
N LEU A 228 12.69 11.49 22.95
CA LEU A 228 11.53 10.62 22.84
C LEU A 228 10.26 11.46 22.75
N TYR A 229 9.41 11.16 21.77
CA TYR A 229 8.09 11.73 21.66
C TYR A 229 7.16 11.06 22.69
N THR A 230 6.57 11.84 23.59
CA THR A 230 5.80 11.28 24.73
C THR A 230 4.32 11.60 24.75
N ASP A 231 3.86 12.46 23.84
CA ASP A 231 2.44 12.79 23.74
C ASP A 231 1.62 11.57 23.26
N PRO A 232 0.30 11.56 23.54
CA PRO A 232 -0.60 10.54 23.05
C PRO A 232 -0.55 10.39 21.52
N ILE A 233 -0.33 9.15 21.08
CA ILE A 233 -0.33 8.76 19.68
C ILE A 233 -0.73 7.29 19.59
N GLU A 234 -1.57 6.98 18.61
CA GLU A 234 -1.85 5.60 18.25
C GLU A 234 -0.97 5.18 17.08
N ILE A 235 -0.45 3.96 17.17
CA ILE A 235 0.23 3.28 16.06
C ILE A 235 -0.56 2.03 15.69
N THR A 236 -0.77 1.84 14.40
CA THR A 236 -1.41 0.65 13.83
C THR A 236 -0.34 -0.22 13.21
N ILE A 237 -0.32 -1.50 13.58
CA ILE A 237 0.59 -2.50 13.01
C ILE A 237 -0.23 -3.56 12.29
N THR A 238 0.09 -3.82 11.03
CA THR A 238 -0.58 -4.81 10.18
C THR A 238 0.42 -5.75 9.54
N GLY A 239 0.27 -7.05 9.81
CA GLY A 239 1.08 -8.12 9.20
C GLY A 239 0.64 -8.47 7.79
N SER A 240 1.54 -9.05 7.00
CA SER A 240 1.20 -9.78 5.78
C SER A 240 0.42 -11.07 6.07
N ASP A 241 -0.06 -11.73 5.02
CA ASP A 241 -0.99 -12.86 5.10
C ASP A 241 -0.52 -13.97 6.05
N ASN A 242 0.78 -14.28 6.09
CA ASN A 242 1.33 -15.33 6.95
C ASN A 242 2.12 -14.80 8.16
N LEU A 243 1.94 -13.52 8.52
CA LEU A 243 2.47 -12.92 9.74
C LEU A 243 1.35 -12.52 10.68
N VAL A 244 1.36 -13.11 11.88
CA VAL A 244 0.37 -12.81 12.92
C VAL A 244 0.99 -12.04 14.07
N LEU A 245 0.18 -11.16 14.66
CA LEU A 245 0.59 -10.18 15.65
C LEU A 245 -0.09 -10.43 17.00
N LYS A 246 0.58 -10.02 18.07
CA LYS A 246 -0.03 -9.85 19.40
C LYS A 246 0.44 -8.56 20.06
N LYS A 247 -0.50 -7.80 20.62
CA LYS A 247 -0.20 -6.63 21.46
C LYS A 247 0.51 -7.03 22.76
N LYS A 248 0.17 -8.17 23.36
CA LYS A 248 0.81 -8.72 24.57
C LYS A 248 0.90 -10.25 24.47
N LYS A 249 1.82 -10.91 25.20
CA LYS A 249 1.97 -12.39 25.15
C LYS A 249 0.64 -13.18 25.27
N ARG A 250 -0.29 -12.69 26.11
CA ARG A 250 -1.58 -13.33 26.42
C ARG A 250 -2.75 -12.90 25.52
N THR A 251 -2.59 -11.92 24.63
CA THR A 251 -3.68 -11.52 23.73
C THR A 251 -3.87 -12.54 22.61
N LYS A 252 -5.08 -12.60 22.03
CA LYS A 252 -5.32 -13.43 20.84
C LYS A 252 -4.46 -12.93 19.67
N PRO A 253 -3.96 -13.82 18.79
CA PRO A 253 -3.33 -13.42 17.54
C PRO A 253 -4.31 -12.63 16.66
N ASN A 254 -3.80 -11.64 15.94
CA ASN A 254 -4.55 -10.86 14.94
C ASN A 254 -3.61 -10.46 13.79
N GLN A 255 -4.15 -10.14 12.62
CA GLN A 255 -3.37 -9.55 11.53
C GLN A 255 -3.11 -8.06 11.76
N THR A 256 -4.02 -7.36 12.45
CA THR A 256 -3.87 -5.94 12.81
C THR A 256 -3.99 -5.73 14.31
N ILE A 257 -3.10 -4.89 14.86
CA ILE A 257 -3.15 -4.45 16.26
C ILE A 257 -2.92 -2.94 16.37
N MET A 258 -3.58 -2.30 17.34
CA MET A 258 -3.38 -0.90 17.68
C MET A 258 -2.66 -0.77 19.02
N ILE A 259 -1.64 0.08 19.10
CA ILE A 259 -0.82 0.28 20.29
C ILE A 259 -0.71 1.76 20.60
N GLU A 260 -0.88 2.10 21.87
CA GLU A 260 -0.51 3.40 22.41
C GLU A 260 0.87 3.25 23.08
N PRO A 261 1.93 3.89 22.54
CA PRO A 261 3.24 3.91 23.16
C PRO A 261 3.19 4.52 24.56
N LYS A 262 4.08 4.06 25.44
CA LYS A 262 4.25 4.60 26.79
C LYS A 262 5.61 5.27 26.88
N ASN A 263 5.63 6.57 27.18
CA ASN A 263 6.85 7.39 27.22
C ASN A 263 7.69 7.23 25.94
N GLY A 264 7.03 7.28 24.77
CA GLY A 264 7.66 7.11 23.47
C GLY A 264 8.19 5.71 23.18
N LYS A 265 7.79 4.68 23.94
CA LYS A 265 8.25 3.30 23.75
C LYS A 265 7.08 2.35 23.57
N PHE A 266 7.26 1.37 22.70
CA PHE A 266 6.26 0.32 22.48
C PHE A 266 6.93 -1.04 22.24
N LYS A 267 6.12 -2.09 22.32
CA LYS A 267 6.51 -3.44 21.95
C LYS A 267 5.31 -4.27 21.53
N PHE A 268 5.56 -5.25 20.69
CA PHE A 268 4.58 -6.24 20.26
C PHE A 268 5.27 -7.56 19.93
N TYR A 269 4.48 -8.55 19.54
CA TYR A 269 4.98 -9.87 19.20
C TYR A 269 4.55 -10.21 17.78
N ILE A 270 5.47 -10.81 17.03
CA ILE A 270 5.26 -11.32 15.68
C ILE A 270 5.48 -12.83 15.67
N LEU A 271 4.75 -13.53 14.81
CA LEU A 271 5.02 -14.91 14.44
C LEU A 271 4.86 -15.01 12.93
N ALA A 272 5.96 -15.32 12.25
CA ALA A 272 5.98 -15.61 10.83
C ALA A 272 5.72 -17.10 10.60
N LYS A 273 4.86 -17.43 9.64
CA LYS A 273 4.57 -18.82 9.27
C LYS A 273 5.36 -19.29 8.05
N GLU A 274 5.76 -18.35 7.19
CA GLU A 274 6.49 -18.56 5.93
C GLU A 274 7.77 -17.70 5.90
N ASP A 275 8.61 -17.91 4.90
CA ASP A 275 9.98 -17.40 4.82
C ASP A 275 10.08 -15.88 4.75
N ASN A 276 9.22 -15.24 3.95
CA ASN A 276 9.34 -13.83 3.63
C ASN A 276 8.04 -13.12 3.95
N GLU A 277 8.01 -12.52 5.12
CA GLU A 277 6.86 -11.80 5.61
C GLU A 277 7.18 -10.33 5.85
N SER A 278 6.16 -9.53 6.09
CA SER A 278 6.31 -8.12 6.41
C SER A 278 5.26 -7.67 7.40
N PHE A 279 5.51 -6.54 8.04
CA PHE A 279 4.46 -5.79 8.70
C PHE A 279 4.63 -4.31 8.39
N THR A 280 3.52 -3.60 8.37
CA THR A 280 3.47 -2.15 8.17
C THR A 280 3.11 -1.50 9.50
N ILE A 281 3.85 -0.46 9.87
CA ILE A 281 3.51 0.44 10.97
C ILE A 281 3.02 1.74 10.35
N SER A 282 1.82 2.18 10.74
CA SER A 282 1.25 3.46 10.36
C SER A 282 0.79 4.25 11.58
N SER A 283 0.71 5.57 11.42
CA SER A 283 0.18 6.50 12.40
C SER A 283 -0.37 7.74 11.70
N ALA A 284 -1.27 8.45 12.35
CA ALA A 284 -1.76 9.76 11.92
C ALA A 284 -0.73 10.90 12.06
N LYS A 285 0.53 10.60 12.41
CA LYS A 285 1.61 11.59 12.54
C LYS A 285 2.93 11.18 11.88
N THR A 286 3.01 9.99 11.28
CA THR A 286 4.21 9.51 10.59
C THR A 286 3.88 8.78 9.30
N THR A 287 4.75 8.91 8.31
CA THR A 287 4.69 8.08 7.10
C THR A 287 4.74 6.61 7.48
N SER A 288 3.88 5.82 6.83
CA SER A 288 3.81 4.39 7.05
C SER A 288 5.11 3.73 6.61
N GLN A 289 5.61 2.80 7.42
CA GLN A 289 6.83 2.06 7.13
C GLN A 289 6.53 0.57 7.06
N THR A 290 6.99 -0.09 5.99
CA THR A 290 6.97 -1.54 5.86
C THR A 290 8.31 -2.12 6.25
N LEU A 291 8.31 -3.07 7.19
CA LEU A 291 9.47 -3.79 7.67
C LEU A 291 9.36 -5.26 7.26
N TYR A 292 10.43 -5.79 6.69
CA TYR A 292 10.50 -7.17 6.22
C TYR A 292 11.11 -8.09 7.27
N VAL A 293 10.58 -9.30 7.35
CA VAL A 293 10.94 -10.35 8.29
C VAL A 293 11.28 -11.59 7.48
N VAL A 294 12.54 -12.02 7.55
CA VAL A 294 13.00 -13.30 6.99
C VAL A 294 12.90 -14.35 8.07
N ALA A 295 12.05 -15.35 7.88
CA ALA A 295 11.87 -16.45 8.82
C ALA A 295 12.53 -17.72 8.28
N SER A 296 13.53 -18.25 8.98
CA SER A 296 14.09 -19.56 8.68
C SER A 296 13.39 -20.65 9.48
N ASP A 297 13.44 -21.88 8.97
CA ASP A 297 13.14 -23.03 9.82
C ASP A 297 14.12 -23.06 11.00
N GLU A 298 13.66 -23.58 12.15
CA GLU A 298 14.52 -23.76 13.31
C GLU A 298 15.78 -24.53 12.88
N ALA A 299 16.97 -24.02 13.25
CA ALA A 299 18.21 -24.68 12.87
C ALA A 299 18.12 -26.15 13.27
N GLN A 300 18.26 -27.07 12.30
CA GLN A 300 18.16 -28.49 12.58
C GLN A 300 19.30 -28.89 13.50
N LYS A 301 19.04 -28.89 14.80
CA LYS A 301 19.97 -29.32 15.84
C LYS A 301 19.92 -30.83 15.88
N LYS A 302 20.96 -31.46 15.35
CA LYS A 302 21.13 -32.90 15.49
C LYS A 302 22.18 -33.17 16.55
N ASP A 303 21.74 -33.76 17.66
CA ASP A 303 22.65 -34.38 18.61
C ASP A 303 23.27 -35.62 17.96
N VAL A 304 24.60 -35.62 17.85
CA VAL A 304 25.36 -36.74 17.30
C VAL A 304 26.36 -37.22 18.34
N LEU A 305 26.44 -38.53 18.51
CA LEU A 305 27.43 -39.16 19.37
C LEU A 305 28.64 -39.54 18.51
N ILE A 306 29.76 -38.84 18.70
CA ILE A 306 31.01 -39.13 18.01
C ILE A 306 31.75 -40.17 18.83
N GLU A 307 31.90 -41.38 18.29
CA GLU A 307 32.71 -42.44 18.88
C GLU A 307 34.09 -42.48 18.19
N PHE A 308 35.16 -42.38 18.97
CA PHE A 308 36.53 -42.44 18.46
C PHE A 308 37.43 -43.24 19.39
N ARG A 309 38.53 -43.79 18.87
CA ARG A 309 39.55 -44.47 19.68
C ARG A 309 40.71 -43.54 19.96
N ASN A 310 41.11 -43.42 21.22
CA ASN A 310 42.30 -42.64 21.58
C ASN A 310 43.59 -43.39 21.23
N LYS A 311 44.75 -42.74 21.39
CA LYS A 311 46.08 -43.34 21.14
C LYS A 311 46.38 -44.61 21.94
N LYS A 312 45.59 -44.93 22.97
CA LYS A 312 45.68 -46.14 23.80
C LYS A 312 44.66 -47.21 23.38
N GLY A 313 43.96 -47.04 22.26
CA GLY A 313 42.95 -47.98 21.76
C GLY A 313 41.61 -47.95 22.50
N GLN A 314 41.43 -47.06 23.48
CA GLN A 314 40.19 -46.97 24.25
C GLN A 314 39.14 -46.20 23.47
N VAL A 315 37.92 -46.74 23.43
CA VAL A 315 36.75 -46.07 22.87
C VAL A 315 36.36 -44.90 23.78
N LYS A 316 36.23 -43.72 23.19
CA LYS A 316 35.73 -42.49 23.81
C LYS A 316 34.54 -41.99 23.01
N ARG A 317 33.57 -41.41 23.71
CA ARG A 317 32.36 -40.84 23.12
C ARG A 317 32.29 -39.36 23.48
N ILE A 318 32.06 -38.53 22.48
CA ILE A 318 31.77 -37.11 22.65
C ILE A 318 30.34 -36.89 22.17
N LYS A 319 29.53 -36.25 23.01
CA LYS A 319 28.25 -35.71 22.56
C LYS A 319 28.53 -34.37 21.89
N ALA A 320 28.19 -34.26 20.61
CA ALA A 320 28.29 -33.02 19.85
C ALA A 320 26.91 -32.65 19.31
N THR A 321 26.59 -31.37 19.33
CA THR A 321 25.38 -30.84 18.69
C THR A 321 25.80 -30.15 17.41
N PHE A 322 25.28 -30.62 16.29
CA PHE A 322 25.49 -29.98 15.00
C PHE A 322 24.34 -29.02 14.75
N GLU A 323 24.67 -27.78 14.42
CA GLU A 323 23.73 -26.75 14.00
C GLU A 323 23.96 -26.50 12.51
N LYS A 324 22.97 -26.84 11.68
CA LYS A 324 23.01 -26.48 10.26
C LYS A 324 22.51 -25.04 10.15
N GLN A 325 23.40 -24.11 9.87
CA GLN A 325 23.02 -22.78 9.38
C GLN A 325 22.75 -22.90 7.88
N GLU A 326 21.52 -22.63 7.45
CA GLU A 326 21.17 -22.50 6.03
C GLU A 326 21.41 -21.08 5.54
#